data_AF-A0A2S7K9C2-F1
#
_entry.id   AF-A0A2S7K9C2-F1
#
_cell.length_a   1.000
_cell.length_b   1.000
_cell.length_c   1.000
_cell.angle_alpha   90.00
_cell.angle_beta   90.00
_cell.angle_gamma   90.00
#
_symmetry.space_group_name_H-M   'P 1'
#
loop_
_entity.id
_entity.type
_entity.pdbx_description
1 polymer ?
#
loop_
_entity_poly.entity_id
_entity_poly.type
_entity_poly.pdbx_seq_one_letter_code
_entity_poly.pdbx_strand_id
1 'polypeptide(L)'
;MLLAAAAFGRYRAEVSVRELREDIERIETSKVEEQREIQMLRAEIAYLENPDRLSKIAETKTDLRPSTSAQRVNAREFAALFGDEEFIAEEEAPAPEADVIRNALAMALVTDAQ
;
A
#
# COMPACT_ATOMS: atom_id res chain seq x y z
N MET A 1 40.58 -32.20 43.22
CA MET A 1 39.55 -32.48 42.20
C MET A 1 38.52 -31.35 42.05
N LEU A 2 37.85 -30.87 43.11
CA LEU A 2 36.84 -29.80 43.01
C LEU A 2 37.34 -28.48 42.39
N LEU A 3 38.55 -28.03 42.75
CA LEU A 3 39.16 -26.81 42.18
C LEU A 3 39.42 -26.95 40.67
N ALA A 4 39.84 -28.13 40.21
CA ALA A 4 40.06 -28.39 38.79
C ALA A 4 38.76 -28.38 38.00
N ALA A 5 37.68 -28.95 38.56
CA ALA A 5 36.34 -28.91 37.96
C ALA A 5 35.79 -27.47 37.89
N ALA A 6 35.96 -26.68 38.94
CA ALA A 6 35.54 -25.28 38.95
C ALA A 6 36.31 -24.41 37.93
N ALA A 7 37.64 -24.61 37.84
CA ALA A 7 38.47 -23.93 36.84
C ALA A 7 38.07 -24.29 35.41
N PHE A 8 37.81 -25.58 35.14
CA PHE A 8 37.33 -26.04 33.84
C PHE A 8 35.95 -25.46 33.48
N GLY A 9 35.02 -25.45 34.44
CA GLY A 9 33.69 -24.85 34.24
C GLY A 9 33.77 -23.36 33.91
N ARG A 10 34.60 -22.61 34.64
CA ARG A 10 34.83 -21.18 34.37
C ARG A 10 35.42 -20.95 32.98
N TYR A 11 36.44 -21.73 32.61
CA TYR A 11 37.08 -21.59 31.29
C TYR A 11 36.08 -21.82 30.16
N ARG A 12 35.25 -22.87 30.25
CA ARG A 12 34.22 -23.15 29.24
C ARG A 12 33.19 -22.03 29.14
N ALA A 13 32.76 -21.47 30.29
CA ALA A 13 31.84 -20.34 30.31
C ALA A 13 32.46 -19.10 29.66
N GLU A 14 33.74 -18.82 29.91
CA GLU A 14 34.43 -17.67 29.32
C GLU A 14 34.57 -17.79 27.81
N VAL A 15 34.92 -18.98 27.31
CA VAL A 15 34.97 -19.26 25.87
C VAL A 15 33.59 -19.06 25.22
N SER A 16 32.54 -19.63 25.83
CA SER A 16 31.18 -19.50 25.28
C SER A 16 30.69 -18.05 25.26
N VAL A 17 30.99 -17.27 26.30
CA VAL A 17 30.64 -15.84 26.33
C VAL A 17 31.40 -15.06 25.25
N ARG A 18 32.66 -15.43 24.99
CA ARG A 18 33.47 -14.80 23.94
C ARG A 18 32.89 -15.07 22.56
N GLU A 19 32.60 -16.32 22.25
CA GLU A 19 31.97 -16.72 20.98
C GLU A 19 30.63 -16.00 20.76
N LEU A 20 29.78 -15.93 21.80
CA LEU A 20 28.51 -15.21 21.71
C LEU A 20 28.68 -13.71 21.47
N ARG A 21 29.73 -13.08 22.03
CA ARG A 21 30.00 -11.66 21.79
C ARG A 21 30.46 -11.41 20.36
N GLU A 22 31.32 -12.28 19.83
CA GLU A 22 31.77 -12.22 18.44
C GLU A 22 30.59 -12.39 17.47
N ASP A 23 29.66 -13.31 17.79
CA ASP A 23 28.44 -13.49 17.02
C ASP A 23 27.52 -12.26 17.06
N ILE A 24 27.33 -11.65 18.24
CA ILE A 24 26.55 -10.41 18.38
C ILE A 24 27.17 -9.30 17.56
N GLU A 25 28.48 -9.07 17.68
CA GLU A 25 29.18 -8.01 16.93
C GLU A 25 29.06 -8.20 15.41
N ARG A 26 29.18 -9.46 14.95
CA ARG A 26 28.99 -9.81 13.55
C ARG A 26 27.57 -9.52 13.07
N ILE A 27 26.56 -9.92 13.84
CA ILE A 27 25.15 -9.68 13.50
C ILE A 27 24.84 -8.18 13.51
N GLU A 28 25.33 -7.43 14.49
CA GLU A 28 25.13 -5.98 14.57
C GLU A 28 25.77 -5.27 13.36
N THR A 29 26.96 -5.72 12.95
CA THR A 29 27.64 -5.19 11.76
C THR A 29 26.83 -5.46 10.49
N SER A 30 26.41 -6.72 10.26
CA SER A 30 25.55 -7.04 9.11
C SER A 30 24.24 -6.26 9.12
N LYS A 31 23.60 -6.08 10.28
CA LYS A 31 22.38 -5.29 10.40
C LYS A 31 22.58 -3.85 9.95
N VAL A 32 23.70 -3.22 10.31
CA VAL A 32 24.01 -1.85 9.88
C VAL A 32 24.21 -1.78 8.36
N GLU A 33 24.87 -2.77 7.77
CA GLU A 33 25.07 -2.86 6.32
C GLU A 33 23.74 -3.02 5.58
N GLU A 34 22.90 -3.97 6.00
CA GLU A 34 21.57 -4.19 5.43
C GLU A 34 20.69 -2.95 5.55
N GLN A 35 20.74 -2.25 6.69
CA GLN A 35 19.99 -1.00 6.87
C GLN A 35 20.43 0.08 5.88
N ARG A 36 21.74 0.19 5.58
CA ARG A 36 22.25 1.14 4.58
C ARG A 36 21.75 0.77 3.19
N GLU A 37 21.77 -0.51 2.84
CA GLU A 37 21.28 -1.02 1.56
C GLU A 37 19.77 -0.73 1.39
N ILE A 38 18.96 -0.97 2.42
CA ILE A 38 17.53 -0.65 2.42
C ILE A 38 17.30 0.84 2.16
N GLN A 39 18.08 1.73 2.77
CA GLN A 39 17.92 3.17 2.56
C GLN A 39 18.29 3.58 1.13
N MET A 40 19.34 2.95 0.57
CA MET A 40 19.71 3.16 -0.84
C MET A 40 18.60 2.71 -1.78
N LEU A 41 18.06 1.50 -1.58
CA LEU A 41 16.96 0.97 -2.38
C LEU A 41 15.69 1.83 -2.27
N ARG A 42 15.38 2.35 -1.08
CA ARG A 42 14.26 3.29 -0.90
C ARG A 42 14.44 4.57 -1.69
N ALA A 43 15.66 5.11 -1.72
CA ALA A 43 15.96 6.30 -2.52
C ALA A 43 15.84 6.00 -4.02
N GLU A 44 16.27 4.81 -4.46
CA GLU A 44 16.12 4.37 -5.85
C GLU A 44 14.65 4.19 -6.24
N ILE A 45 13.84 3.55 -5.40
CA ILE A 45 12.40 3.43 -5.61
C ILE A 45 11.76 4.82 -5.71
N ALA A 46 12.07 5.73 -4.78
CA ALA A 46 11.55 7.09 -4.82
C ALA A 46 11.94 7.85 -6.12
N TYR A 47 13.13 7.57 -6.66
CA TYR A 47 13.57 8.12 -7.95
C TYR A 47 12.79 7.50 -9.13
N LEU A 48 12.56 6.18 -9.11
CA LEU A 48 11.85 5.47 -10.16
C LEU A 48 10.35 5.81 -10.19
N GLU A 49 9.76 5.97 -9.01
CA GLU A 49 8.34 6.30 -8.82
C GLU A 49 8.05 7.81 -8.87
N ASN A 50 9.06 8.64 -9.16
CA ASN A 50 8.88 10.08 -9.23
C ASN A 50 7.85 10.45 -10.34
N PRO A 51 6.69 11.04 -10.00
CA PRO A 51 5.60 11.24 -10.95
C PRO A 51 5.95 12.21 -12.06
N ASP A 52 6.70 13.28 -11.78
CA ASP A 52 7.14 14.25 -12.80
C ASP A 52 8.06 13.59 -13.83
N ARG A 53 8.96 12.72 -13.36
CA ARG A 53 9.87 11.96 -14.23
C ARG A 53 9.09 10.94 -15.06
N LEU A 54 8.16 10.21 -14.45
CA LEU A 54 7.30 9.25 -15.14
C LEU A 54 6.43 9.94 -16.19
N SER A 55 5.85 11.12 -15.89
CA SER A 55 5.07 11.92 -16.85
C SER A 55 5.91 12.29 -18.08
N LYS A 56 7.12 12.82 -17.86
CA LYS A 56 8.04 13.17 -18.96
C LYS A 56 8.43 11.97 -19.81
N ILE A 57 8.69 10.82 -19.19
CA ILE A 57 9.01 9.57 -19.91
C ILE A 57 7.79 9.09 -20.71
N ALA A 58 6.61 9.10 -20.10
CA ALA A 58 5.36 8.70 -20.76
C ALA A 58 5.09 9.59 -21.97
N GLU A 59 5.16 10.92 -21.84
CA GLU A 59 5.02 11.86 -22.95
C GLU A 59 6.03 11.55 -24.07
N THR A 60 7.30 11.37 -23.72
CA THR A 60 8.38 11.10 -24.69
C THR A 60 8.21 9.76 -25.42
N LYS A 61 7.68 8.73 -24.75
CA LYS A 61 7.66 7.35 -25.26
C LYS A 61 6.33 6.92 -25.86
N THR A 62 5.24 7.55 -25.46
CA THR A 62 3.88 7.15 -25.88
C THR A 62 3.22 8.19 -26.78
N ASP A 63 3.80 9.40 -26.88
CA ASP A 63 3.20 10.56 -27.55
C ASP A 63 1.79 10.92 -27.01
N LEU A 64 1.45 10.37 -25.84
CA LEU A 64 0.21 10.63 -25.13
C LEU A 64 0.34 11.94 -24.37
N ARG A 65 -0.70 12.77 -24.45
CA ARG A 65 -0.83 14.02 -23.69
C ARG A 65 -1.83 13.83 -22.56
N PRO A 66 -1.70 14.58 -21.45
CA PRO A 66 -2.71 14.60 -20.41
C PRO A 66 -4.11 14.84 -20.98
N SER A 67 -5.11 14.11 -20.48
CA SER A 67 -6.48 14.25 -20.99
C SER A 67 -7.04 15.64 -20.66
N THR A 68 -7.45 16.36 -21.70
CA THR A 68 -8.10 17.66 -21.54
C THR A 68 -9.55 17.46 -21.10
N SER A 69 -10.16 18.46 -20.46
CA SER A 69 -11.58 18.39 -20.10
C SER A 69 -12.49 18.15 -21.32
N ALA A 70 -12.08 18.59 -22.50
CA ALA A 70 -12.79 18.36 -23.76
C ALA A 70 -12.71 16.90 -24.24
N GLN A 71 -11.77 16.10 -23.74
CA GLN A 71 -11.64 14.67 -24.04
C GLN A 71 -12.38 13.79 -23.04
N ARG A 72 -12.97 14.37 -21.98
CA ARG A 72 -13.81 13.64 -21.03
C ARG A 72 -15.25 13.69 -21.54
N VAL A 73 -15.71 12.56 -22.03
CA VAL A 73 -17.11 12.35 -22.44
C VAL A 73 -17.77 11.41 -21.45
N ASN A 74 -19.07 11.59 -21.20
CA ASN A 74 -19.83 10.62 -20.42
C ASN A 74 -20.06 9.33 -21.24
N ALA A 75 -20.47 8.24 -20.60
CA ALA A 75 -20.64 6.95 -21.26
C ALA A 75 -21.60 7.00 -22.48
N ARG A 76 -22.63 7.86 -22.40
CA ARG A 76 -23.60 8.05 -23.47
C ARG A 76 -23.00 8.79 -24.67
N GLU A 77 -22.25 9.87 -24.41
CA GLU A 77 -21.51 10.63 -25.42
C GLU A 77 -20.40 9.80 -26.06
N PHE A 78 -19.75 8.94 -25.27
CA PHE A 78 -18.76 7.98 -25.77
C PHE A 78 -19.41 6.97 -26.73
N ALA A 79 -20.51 6.32 -26.34
CA ALA A 79 -21.22 5.38 -27.21
C ALA A 79 -21.67 6.03 -28.54
N ALA A 80 -22.16 7.27 -28.47
CA ALA A 80 -22.55 8.04 -29.64
C ALA A 80 -21.37 8.36 -30.59
N LEU A 81 -20.16 8.60 -30.07
CA LEU A 81 -18.96 8.84 -30.88
C LEU A 81 -18.44 7.60 -31.62
N PHE A 82 -18.71 6.40 -31.09
CA PHE A 82 -18.29 5.13 -31.68
C PHE A 82 -19.35 4.47 -32.57
N GLY A 83 -20.51 5.11 -32.76
CA GLY A 83 -21.57 4.65 -33.66
C GLY A 83 -22.45 3.54 -33.09
N ASP A 84 -22.34 3.24 -31.79
CA ASP A 84 -23.26 2.35 -31.09
C ASP A 84 -24.48 3.17 -30.65
N GLU A 85 -25.42 3.39 -31.58
CA GLU A 85 -26.73 3.97 -31.28
C GLU A 85 -27.59 3.07 -30.37
N GLU A 86 -27.12 1.86 -30.06
CA GLU A 86 -27.83 0.84 -29.28
C GLU A 86 -27.35 0.71 -27.81
N PHE A 87 -26.59 1.67 -27.28
CA PHE A 87 -26.41 1.73 -25.82
C PHE A 87 -27.70 2.28 -25.17
N ILE A 88 -28.68 1.39 -24.99
CA ILE A 88 -29.81 1.60 -24.09
C ILE A 88 -29.22 1.57 -22.69
N ALA A 89 -28.87 2.75 -22.15
CA ALA A 89 -28.71 2.88 -20.72
C ALA A 89 -30.01 2.37 -20.10
N GLU A 90 -29.93 1.28 -19.31
CA GLU A 90 -31.02 0.91 -18.41
C GLU A 90 -31.44 2.19 -17.72
N GLU A 91 -32.68 2.59 -17.99
CA GLU A 91 -33.35 3.71 -17.38
C GLU A 91 -33.04 3.63 -15.90
N GLU A 92 -32.30 4.61 -15.38
CA GLU A 92 -31.94 4.72 -13.97
C GLU A 92 -33.24 4.53 -13.21
N ALA A 93 -33.42 3.32 -12.64
CA ALA A 93 -34.64 2.96 -11.97
C ALA A 93 -34.93 4.10 -10.98
N PRO A 94 -36.14 4.69 -10.96
CA PRO A 94 -36.43 5.83 -10.13
C PRO A 94 -35.95 5.48 -8.73
N ALA A 95 -34.97 6.26 -8.25
CA ALA A 95 -34.36 6.04 -6.94
C ALA A 95 -35.51 5.79 -5.96
N PRO A 96 -35.52 4.67 -5.20
CA PRO A 96 -36.65 4.35 -4.33
C PRO A 96 -36.87 5.56 -3.43
N GLU A 97 -37.99 6.21 -3.70
CA GLU A 97 -38.29 7.56 -3.26
C GLU A 97 -38.27 7.61 -1.73
N ALA A 98 -38.15 8.83 -1.21
CA ALA A 98 -38.04 9.23 0.19
C ALA A 98 -39.01 8.55 1.20
N ASP A 99 -39.93 7.72 0.76
CA ASP A 99 -40.83 6.87 1.54
C ASP A 99 -40.11 5.77 2.32
N VAL A 100 -39.01 5.19 1.81
CA VAL A 100 -38.25 4.18 2.59
C VAL A 100 -37.60 4.84 3.81
N ILE A 101 -37.07 6.05 3.65
CA ILE A 101 -36.46 6.83 4.72
C ILE A 101 -37.53 7.29 5.73
N ARG A 102 -38.70 7.75 5.26
CA ARG A 102 -39.83 8.12 6.15
C ARG A 102 -40.38 6.93 6.94
N ASN A 103 -40.53 5.76 6.33
CA ASN A 103 -41.01 4.56 7.01
C ASN A 103 -39.99 4.05 8.04
N ALA A 104 -38.69 4.12 7.73
CA ALA A 104 -37.63 3.76 8.69
C ALA A 104 -37.59 4.70 9.91
N LEU A 105 -37.75 6.01 9.70
CA LEU A 105 -37.85 6.99 10.79
C LEU A 105 -39.12 6.81 11.64
N ALA A 106 -40.27 6.51 11.01
CA ALA A 106 -41.51 6.27 11.73
C ALA A 106 -41.43 5.01 12.62
N MET A 107 -40.81 3.93 12.14
CA MET A 107 -40.59 2.71 12.94
C MET A 107 -39.64 2.96 14.12
N ALA A 108 -38.55 3.70 13.91
CA ALA A 108 -37.59 4.00 14.97
C ALA A 108 -38.24 4.80 16.12
N LEU A 109 -39.07 5.79 15.80
CA LEU A 109 -39.76 6.61 16.81
C LEU A 109 -40.85 5.86 17.58
N VAL A 110 -41.47 4.83 16.99
CA VAL A 110 -42.46 3.97 17.68
C VAL A 110 -41.76 3.01 18.66
N THR A 111 -40.51 2.64 18.39
CA THR A 111 -39.76 1.69 19.22
C THR A 111 -39.18 2.33 20.48
N ASP A 112 -38.92 3.65 20.47
CA ASP A 112 -38.47 4.42 21.65
C ASP A 112 -39.62 4.86 22.59
N ALA A 113 -40.88 4.60 22.21
CA ALA A 113 -42.07 4.99 22.97
C ALA A 113 -42.69 3.84 23.80
N GLN A 114 -41.96 2.73 24.00
CA GLN A 114 -42.31 1.62 24.89
C GLN A 114 -41.26 1.46 25.98
#